data_AF-A0A7V7WIM8-F1
#
_entry.id   AF-A0A7V7WIM8-F1
#
_cell.length_a   1.000
_cell.length_b   1.000
_cell.length_c   1.000
_cell.angle_alpha   90.00
_cell.angle_beta   90.00
_cell.angle_gamma   90.00
#
_symmetry.space_group_name_H-M   'P 1'
#
loop_
_entity.id
_entity.type
_entity.pdbx_description
1 polymer ?
#
loop_
_entity_poly.entity_id
_entity_poly.type
_entity_poly.pdbx_seq_one_letter_code
_entity_poly.pdbx_strand_id
1 'polypeptide(L)' 'MDTATLIRSRLAALQPVALDITDDSARHAGHAGAREGGGHFLVTVVSEAFVGLPRQARHRRVHALLADLMPRAARG' A
#
# COMPACT_ATOMS: atom_id res chain seq x y z
N MET A 1 8.14 7.22 11.86
CA MET A 1 7.24 6.08 11.58
C MET A 1 7.68 5.48 10.27
N ASP A 2 7.75 4.15 10.17
CA ASP A 2 8.04 3.48 8.90
C ASP A 2 6.81 3.52 7.95
N THR A 3 7.05 3.37 6.66
CA THR A 3 6.01 3.43 5.62
C THR A 3 4.97 2.31 5.79
N ALA A 4 5.39 1.13 6.26
CA ALA A 4 4.49 -0.01 6.51
C ALA A 4 3.46 0.29 7.63
N THR A 5 3.88 0.98 8.68
CA THR A 5 3.03 1.44 9.80
C THR A 5 2.00 2.45 9.32
N LEU A 6 2.41 3.37 8.44
CA LEU A 6 1.49 4.30 7.78
C LEU A 6 0.45 3.58 6.92
N ILE A 7 0.88 2.64 6.08
CA ILE A 7 -0.03 1.80 5.27
C ILE A 7 -1.03 1.07 6.19
N ARG A 8 -0.53 0.42 7.25
CA ARG A 8 -1.37 -0.28 8.23
C ARG A 8 -2.41 0.64 8.85
N SER A 9 -2.00 1.82 9.30
CA SER A 9 -2.89 2.81 9.92
C SER A 9 -3.98 3.28 8.96
N ARG A 10 -3.68 3.50 7.68
CA ARG A 10 -4.68 3.95 6.69
C ARG A 10 -5.66 2.85 6.33
N LEU A 11 -5.18 1.61 6.18
CA LEU A 11 -6.04 0.47 5.86
C LEU A 11 -6.92 0.03 7.03
N ALA A 12 -6.65 0.46 8.26
CA ALA A 12 -7.54 0.27 9.40
C ALA A 12 -8.95 0.85 9.16
N ALA A 13 -9.09 1.89 8.32
CA ALA A 13 -10.40 2.43 7.92
C ALA A 13 -11.28 1.43 7.17
N LEU A 14 -10.70 0.36 6.63
CA LEU A 14 -11.44 -0.74 5.99
C LEU A 14 -11.88 -1.81 7.00
N GLN A 15 -11.55 -1.68 8.29
CA GLN A 15 -11.86 -2.69 9.31
C GLN A 15 -11.46 -4.11 8.85
N PRO A 16 -10.19 -4.34 8.47
CA PRO A 16 -9.78 -5.63 7.94
C PRO A 16 -9.79 -6.71 9.03
N VAL A 17 -10.33 -7.87 8.67
CA VAL A 17 -10.24 -9.08 9.51
C VAL A 17 -8.84 -9.73 9.39
N ALA A 18 -8.15 -9.49 8.28
CA ALA A 18 -6.74 -9.85 8.10
C ALA A 18 -6.03 -8.80 7.26
N LEU A 19 -4.81 -8.42 7.68
CA LEU A 19 -3.96 -7.47 6.98
C LEU A 19 -2.50 -7.90 7.07
N ASP A 20 -1.93 -8.25 5.92
CA ASP A 20 -0.53 -8.57 5.73
C ASP A 20 0.14 -7.52 4.83
N ILE A 21 1.32 -7.07 5.23
CA ILE A 21 2.10 -6.04 4.52
C ILE A 21 3.54 -6.55 4.46
N THR A 22 4.00 -6.84 3.26
CA THR A 22 5.37 -7.28 2.98
C THR A 22 6.09 -6.20 2.18
N ASP A 23 7.25 -5.74 2.67
CA ASP A 23 8.13 -4.83 1.95
C ASP A 23 9.04 -5.64 1.01
N ASP A 24 8.83 -5.50 -0.30
CA ASP A 24 9.62 -6.16 -1.35
C ASP A 24 10.66 -5.21 -1.98
N SER A 25 10.85 -4.01 -1.40
CA SER A 25 11.76 -3.00 -1.94
C SER A 25 13.24 -3.42 -1.93
N ALA A 26 13.62 -4.38 -1.08
CA ALA A 26 14.98 -4.91 -1.01
C ALA A 26 15.42 -5.63 -2.30
N ARG A 27 14.49 -6.13 -3.13
CA ARG A 27 14.82 -6.80 -4.41
C ARG A 27 15.34 -5.86 -5.50
N HIS A 28 15.29 -4.54 -5.26
CA HIS A 28 15.77 -3.51 -6.19
C HIS A 28 16.86 -2.62 -5.58
N ALA A 29 17.46 -3.01 -4.46
CA ALA A 29 18.53 -2.28 -3.76
C ALA A 29 19.88 -2.38 -4.49
N GLY A 30 19.96 -1.91 -5.73
CA GLY A 30 21.18 -1.86 -6.56
C GLY A 30 21.73 -0.45 -6.80
N HIS A 31 21.01 0.61 -6.40
CA HIS A 31 21.44 2.00 -6.63
C HIS A 31 21.41 2.84 -5.35
N ALA A 32 22.40 3.73 -5.22
CA ALA A 32 22.66 4.60 -4.07
C ALA A 32 21.51 5.58 -3.70
N GLY A 33 20.40 5.58 -4.45
CA GLY A 33 19.15 6.30 -4.12
C GLY A 33 18.17 5.49 -3.25
N ALA A 34 18.42 4.20 -3.02
CA ALA A 34 17.54 3.31 -2.24
C ALA A 34 17.73 3.43 -0.70
N ARG A 35 18.14 4.59 -0.19
CA ARG A 35 18.40 4.80 1.24
C ARG A 35 17.13 4.87 2.08
N GLU A 36 15.98 5.01 1.43
CA GLU A 36 14.65 4.91 2.03
C GLU A 36 13.99 3.66 1.43
N GLY A 37 14.11 2.51 2.10
CA GLY A 37 13.31 1.34 1.74
C GLY A 37 11.83 1.72 1.63
N GLY A 38 11.12 1.13 0.66
CA GLY A 38 9.69 1.39 0.47
C GLY A 38 9.23 1.73 -0.95
N GLY A 39 9.98 1.34 -1.98
CA GLY A 39 9.51 1.47 -3.38
C GLY A 39 8.40 0.49 -3.76
N HIS A 40 8.31 -0.68 -3.11
CA HIS A 40 7.33 -1.73 -3.40
C HIS A 40 6.85 -2.42 -2.14
N PHE A 41 5.53 -2.43 -1.95
CA PHE A 41 4.85 -3.17 -0.88
C PHE A 41 3.83 -4.11 -1.48
N LEU A 42 3.87 -5.37 -1.07
CA LEU A 42 2.80 -6.32 -1.26
C LEU A 42 1.84 -6.20 -0.08
N VAL A 43 0.58 -5.88 -0.36
CA VAL A 43 -0.46 -5.74 0.66
C VAL A 43 -1.58 -6.72 0.39
N THR A 44 -1.83 -7.60 1.36
CA THR A 44 -2.98 -8.50 1.36
C THR A 44 -3.96 -8.05 2.42
N VAL A 45 -5.18 -7.70 2.01
CA VAL A 45 -6.22 -7.19 2.92
C VAL A 45 -7.53 -7.94 2.73
N VAL A 46 -8.08 -8.46 3.82
CA VAL A 46 -9.38 -9.15 3.87
C VAL A 46 -10.33 -8.30 4.70
N SER A 47 -11.46 -7.89 4.12
CA SER A 47 -12.44 -7.02 4.76
C SER A 47 -13.83 -7.20 4.14
N GLU A 48 -14.87 -7.09 4.95
CA GLU A 48 -16.28 -7.02 4.51
C GLU A 48 -16.57 -5.77 3.67
N ALA A 49 -15.75 -4.71 3.79
CA ALA A 49 -15.86 -3.50 2.98
C ALA A 49 -15.68 -3.75 1.47
N PHE A 50 -15.25 -4.95 1.07
CA PHE A 50 -15.12 -5.36 -0.32
C PHE A 50 -16.28 -6.23 -0.85
N VAL A 51 -17.22 -6.62 0.00
CA VAL A 51 -18.39 -7.42 -0.40
C VAL A 51 -19.22 -6.64 -1.43
N GLY A 52 -19.65 -7.33 -2.49
CA GLY A 52 -20.40 -6.71 -3.59
C GLY A 52 -19.59 -5.79 -4.51
N LEU A 53 -18.34 -5.47 -4.18
CA LEU A 53 -17.50 -4.63 -5.04
C LEU A 53 -16.75 -5.44 -6.10
N PRO A 54 -16.73 -5.00 -7.37
CA PRO A 54 -15.87 -5.58 -8.39
C PRO A 54 -14.40 -5.30 -8.07
N ARG A 55 -13.50 -6.13 -8.60
CA ARG A 55 -12.04 -6.04 -8.38
C ARG A 55 -11.48 -4.62 -8.53
N GLN A 56 -11.87 -3.93 -9.61
CA GLN A 56 -11.39 -2.56 -9.86
C GLN A 56 -11.82 -1.56 -8.76
N ALA A 57 -13.05 -1.67 -8.24
CA ALA A 57 -13.53 -0.81 -7.17
C ALA A 57 -12.79 -1.06 -5.84
N ARG A 58 -12.44 -2.33 -5.55
CA ARG A 58 -11.60 -2.69 -4.40
C ARG A 58 -10.23 -2.02 -4.48
N HIS A 59 -9.56 -2.13 -5.64
CA HIS A 59 -8.28 -1.46 -5.87
C HIS A 59 -8.40 0.06 -5.72
N ARG A 60 -9.39 0.69 -6.36
CA ARG A 60 -9.59 2.15 -6.24
C ARG A 60 -9.74 2.60 -4.79
N ARG A 61 -10.46 1.84 -3.97
CA ARG A 61 -10.66 2.17 -2.55
C ARG A 61 -9.38 2.06 -1.74
N VAL A 62 -8.59 1.01 -1.96
CA VAL A 62 -7.26 0.85 -1.34
C VAL A 62 -6.32 1.96 -1.79
N HIS A 63 -6.22 2.23 -3.10
CA HIS A 63 -5.38 3.30 -3.64
C HIS A 63 -5.78 4.68 -3.11
N ALA A 64 -7.08 4.96 -2.94
CA ALA A 64 -7.53 6.24 -2.40
C ALA A 64 -7.04 6.48 -0.96
N LEU A 65 -6.95 5.44 -0.13
CA LEU A 65 -6.46 5.53 1.25
C LEU A 65 -4.93 5.72 1.33
N LEU A 66 -4.22 5.36 0.27
CA LEU A 66 -2.75 5.39 0.16
C LEU A 66 -2.24 6.43 -0.83
N ALA A 67 -3.13 7.25 -1.42
CA ALA A 67 -2.81 8.11 -2.55
C ALA A 67 -1.73 9.16 -2.24
N ASP A 68 -1.64 9.59 -0.98
CA ASP A 68 -0.64 10.53 -0.47
C ASP A 68 0.71 9.87 -0.17
N LEU A 69 0.74 8.55 0.02
CA LEU A 69 1.97 7.77 0.21
C LEU A 69 2.59 7.34 -1.13
N MET A 70 1.82 7.35 -2.21
CA MET A 70 2.33 7.05 -3.54
C MET A 70 3.09 8.28 -4.06
N PRO A 71 4.36 8.13 -4.49
CA PRO A 71 5.07 9.24 -5.11
C PRO A 71 4.23 9.69 -6.30
N ARG A 72 3.83 10.96 -6.27
CA ARG A 72 3.11 11.58 -7.39
C ARG A 72 4.02 11.39 -8.59
N ALA A 73 3.64 10.51 -9.51
CA ALA A 73 4.38 10.33 -10.76
C ALA A 73 4.62 11.74 -11.28
N ALA A 74 5.87 12.18 -11.26
CA ALA A 74 6.23 13.47 -11.78
C ALA A 74 5.75 13.44 -13.23
N ARG A 75 4.69 14.20 -13.51
CA ARG A 75 4.27 14.48 -14.87
C ARG A 75 5.46 15.17 -15.52
N GLY A 76 6.24 14.40 -16.27
CA GLY A 76 7.03 14.87 -17.40
C GLY A 76 6.15 14.76 -18.63
#